data_AF-A0A3M1ZH75-F1
#
_entry.id   AF-A0A3M1ZH75-F1
#
_cell.length_a   1.000
_cell.length_b   1.000
_cell.length_c   1.000
_cell.angle_alpha   90.00
_cell.angle_beta   90.00
_cell.angle_gamma   90.00
#
_symmetry.space_group_name_H-M   'P 1'
#
loop_
_entity.id
_entity.type
_entity.pdbx_description
1 polymer ?
#
loop_
_entity_poly.entity_id
_entity_poly.type
_entity_poly.pdbx_seq_one_letter_code
_entity_poly.pdbx_strand_id
1 'polypeptide(L)'
;TTTHTTTPATPATTPTIEPARTGVEIVHSEKRNGTIYHTVRDLRNGNLIKNVTRASARKLWHYAITQAEAGKPDPNKIKWQGNIALINRRQKDDHTWYDLAMRENDKIHIYYGVTDSGLNETWLSLIEQSGESE
;
A
#
# COMPACT_ATOMS: atom_id res chain seq x y z
N THR A 1 32.69 44.86 -9.92
CA THR A 1 31.87 44.39 -11.05
C THR A 1 31.15 43.13 -10.66
N THR A 2 29.84 43.17 -10.82
CA THR A 2 28.83 42.15 -10.51
C THR A 2 29.02 40.87 -11.33
N THR A 3 28.78 39.72 -10.71
CA THR A 3 28.13 38.58 -11.37
C THR A 3 27.41 37.75 -10.31
N HIS A 4 26.07 37.81 -10.33
CA HIS A 4 25.21 36.86 -9.64
C HIS A 4 25.10 35.61 -10.53
N THR A 5 25.38 34.43 -9.98
CA THR A 5 25.06 33.16 -10.63
C THR A 5 23.92 32.52 -9.84
N THR A 6 22.74 32.53 -10.45
CA THR A 6 21.57 31.79 -10.00
C THR A 6 21.85 30.29 -10.12
N THR A 7 21.91 29.58 -8.99
CA THR A 7 21.96 28.12 -8.93
C THR A 7 20.54 27.60 -8.65
N PRO A 8 20.07 26.56 -9.36
CA PRO A 8 18.66 26.19 -9.41
C PRO A 8 18.18 25.55 -8.10
N ALA A 9 16.90 25.76 -7.81
CA ALA A 9 16.21 25.19 -6.67
C ALA A 9 16.39 23.66 -6.62
N THR A 10 16.89 23.18 -5.49
CA THR A 10 16.90 21.78 -5.07
C THR A 10 15.52 21.15 -5.35
N PRO A 11 15.41 19.99 -6.03
CA PRO A 11 14.13 19.29 -6.07
C PRO A 11 13.80 18.89 -4.63
N ALA A 12 12.67 19.39 -4.13
CA ALA A 12 12.19 19.09 -2.79
C ALA A 12 12.21 17.57 -2.58
N THR A 13 13.12 17.09 -1.72
CA THR A 13 13.18 15.70 -1.28
C THR A 13 11.86 15.40 -0.59
N THR A 14 10.93 14.80 -1.32
CA THR A 14 9.70 14.29 -0.72
C THR A 14 10.15 13.27 0.32
N PRO A 15 9.72 13.35 1.58
CA PRO A 15 10.15 12.39 2.60
C PRO A 15 9.81 10.99 2.09
N THR A 16 10.82 10.13 1.99
CA THR A 16 10.64 8.72 1.62
C THR A 16 9.88 8.04 2.75
N ILE A 17 8.59 7.79 2.53
CA ILE A 17 7.76 7.08 3.51
C ILE A 17 8.11 5.60 3.43
N GLU A 18 8.50 5.01 4.56
CA GLU A 18 8.75 3.57 4.60
C GLU A 18 7.44 2.78 4.42
N PRO A 19 7.43 1.75 3.55
CA PRO A 19 6.27 0.89 3.40
C PRO A 19 5.99 0.11 4.70
N ALA A 20 4.77 -0.37 4.84
CA ALA A 20 4.42 -1.27 5.93
C ALA A 20 5.29 -2.55 5.90
N ARG A 21 5.60 -3.11 7.09
CA ARG A 21 6.48 -4.28 7.26
C ARG A 21 5.75 -5.62 7.30
N THR A 22 4.41 -5.61 7.26
CA THR A 22 3.58 -6.82 7.15
C THR A 22 2.49 -6.61 6.11
N GLY A 23 1.80 -7.69 5.74
CA GLY A 23 0.81 -7.66 4.67
C GLY A 23 1.41 -8.04 3.32
N VAL A 24 0.66 -7.76 2.26
CA VAL A 24 1.09 -8.02 0.87
C VAL A 24 0.63 -6.93 -0.08
N GLU A 25 1.33 -6.81 -1.19
CA GLU A 25 0.96 -5.93 -2.30
C GLU A 25 0.75 -6.76 -3.58
N ILE A 26 -0.27 -6.44 -4.37
CA ILE A 26 -0.44 -7.00 -5.72
C ILE A 26 0.24 -6.05 -6.71
N VAL A 27 1.46 -6.38 -7.14
CA VAL A 27 2.28 -5.49 -7.97
C VAL A 27 1.95 -5.59 -9.46
N HIS A 28 1.42 -6.74 -9.90
CA HIS A 28 1.07 -6.98 -11.29
C HIS A 28 -0.06 -8.00 -11.40
N SER A 29 -0.90 -7.82 -12.42
CA SER A 29 -1.96 -8.76 -12.79
C SER A 29 -1.99 -8.86 -14.32
N GLU A 30 -1.96 -10.07 -14.85
CA GLU A 30 -2.08 -10.35 -16.27
C GLU A 30 -3.12 -11.45 -16.53
N LYS A 31 -3.84 -11.36 -17.65
CA LYS A 31 -4.79 -12.40 -18.06
C LYS A 31 -4.18 -13.23 -19.17
N ARG A 32 -4.06 -14.54 -18.94
CA ARG A 32 -3.53 -15.52 -19.90
C ARG A 32 -4.48 -16.69 -20.01
N ASN A 33 -4.92 -17.00 -21.24
CA ASN A 33 -5.84 -18.12 -21.53
C ASN A 33 -7.11 -18.13 -20.65
N GLY A 34 -7.64 -16.95 -20.33
CA GLY A 34 -8.86 -16.83 -19.50
C GLY A 34 -8.60 -16.82 -17.98
N THR A 35 -7.41 -17.19 -17.53
CA THR A 35 -7.01 -17.15 -16.11
C THR A 35 -6.22 -15.88 -15.81
N ILE A 36 -6.50 -15.25 -14.66
CA ILE A 36 -5.74 -14.09 -14.18
C ILE A 36 -4.61 -14.59 -13.27
N TYR A 37 -3.39 -14.18 -13.59
CA TYR A 37 -2.19 -14.44 -12.83
C TYR A 37 -1.71 -13.15 -12.20
N HIS A 38 -1.30 -13.24 -10.94
CA HIS A 38 -0.85 -12.12 -10.13
C HIS A 38 0.61 -12.30 -9.74
N THR A 39 1.31 -11.18 -9.59
CA THR A 39 2.55 -11.11 -8.85
C THR A 39 2.26 -10.47 -7.49
N VAL A 40 2.56 -11.21 -6.43
CA VAL A 40 2.35 -10.79 -5.04
C VAL A 40 3.70 -10.46 -4.41
N ARG A 41 3.81 -9.28 -3.79
CA ARG A 41 4.95 -8.89 -2.96
C ARG A 41 4.61 -9.13 -1.49
N ASP A 42 5.38 -9.98 -0.82
CA ASP A 42 5.28 -10.14 0.63
C ASP A 42 6.08 -9.03 1.33
N LEU A 43 5.43 -8.25 2.18
CA LEU A 43 6.04 -7.07 2.80
C LEU A 43 6.97 -7.42 3.98
N ARG A 44 6.92 -8.65 4.48
CA ARG A 44 7.75 -9.09 5.61
C ARG A 44 9.21 -9.27 5.22
N ASN A 45 9.44 -9.66 3.97
CA ASN A 45 10.77 -9.97 3.44
C ASN A 45 11.04 -9.34 2.06
N GLY A 46 10.03 -8.73 1.44
CA GLY A 46 10.14 -8.14 0.10
C GLY A 46 10.04 -9.15 -1.05
N ASN A 47 9.75 -10.43 -0.78
CA ASN A 47 9.73 -11.46 -1.80
C ASN A 47 8.64 -11.21 -2.84
N LEU A 48 8.98 -11.43 -4.12
CA LEU A 48 8.05 -11.35 -5.25
C LEU A 48 7.69 -12.75 -5.74
N ILE A 49 6.43 -13.14 -5.55
CA ILE A 49 5.91 -14.44 -5.94
C ILE A 49 5.03 -14.26 -7.18
N LYS A 50 5.45 -14.86 -8.29
CA LYS A 50 4.82 -14.74 -9.60
C LYS A 50 3.88 -15.92 -9.85
N ASN A 51 3.05 -15.80 -10.89
CA ASN A 51 2.13 -16.85 -11.35
C ASN A 51 1.12 -17.30 -10.29
N VAL A 52 0.72 -16.40 -9.38
CA VAL A 52 -0.27 -16.70 -8.34
C VAL A 52 -1.66 -16.48 -8.90
N THR A 53 -2.53 -17.47 -8.83
CA THR A 53 -3.95 -17.31 -9.17
C THR A 53 -4.77 -17.17 -7.89
N ARG A 54 -6.01 -16.66 -8.00
CA ARG A 54 -6.95 -16.67 -6.87
C ARG A 54 -7.13 -18.07 -6.28
N ALA A 55 -7.17 -19.11 -7.12
CA ALA A 55 -7.34 -20.49 -6.70
C ALA A 55 -6.11 -21.07 -5.98
N SER A 56 -4.89 -20.69 -6.37
CA SER A 56 -3.66 -21.17 -5.72
C SER A 56 -3.30 -20.39 -4.46
N ALA A 57 -3.86 -19.19 -4.30
CA ALA A 57 -3.56 -18.30 -3.18
C ALA A 57 -4.20 -18.78 -1.88
N ARG A 58 -3.46 -18.64 -0.77
CA ARG A 58 -3.95 -19.00 0.57
C ARG A 58 -4.24 -17.75 1.41
N LYS A 59 -5.25 -17.84 2.29
CA LYS A 59 -5.60 -16.85 3.33
C LYS A 59 -5.42 -15.39 2.85
N LEU A 60 -4.37 -14.71 3.32
CA LEU A 60 -4.10 -13.30 3.04
C LEU A 60 -3.90 -12.99 1.55
N TRP A 61 -3.20 -13.85 0.81
CA TRP A 61 -2.98 -13.64 -0.62
C TRP A 61 -4.27 -13.79 -1.40
N HIS A 62 -5.10 -14.77 -1.02
CA HIS A 62 -6.42 -14.96 -1.61
C HIS A 62 -7.27 -13.71 -1.41
N TYR A 63 -7.25 -13.16 -0.19
CA TYR A 63 -7.92 -11.90 0.12
C TYR A 63 -7.42 -10.74 -0.74
N ALA A 64 -6.09 -10.51 -0.79
CA ALA A 64 -5.49 -9.41 -1.55
C ALA A 64 -5.81 -9.50 -3.05
N ILE A 65 -5.72 -10.70 -3.63
CA ILE A 65 -6.09 -10.96 -5.03
C ILE A 65 -7.58 -10.69 -5.25
N THR A 66 -8.44 -11.12 -4.32
CA THR A 66 -9.88 -10.86 -4.40
C THR A 66 -10.17 -9.36 -4.41
N GLN A 67 -9.51 -8.58 -3.55
CA GLN A 67 -9.65 -7.11 -3.55
C GLN A 67 -9.13 -6.50 -4.85
N ALA A 68 -7.95 -6.91 -5.32
CA ALA A 68 -7.37 -6.37 -6.55
C ALA A 68 -8.23 -6.66 -7.80
N GLU A 69 -8.85 -7.85 -7.86
CA GLU A 69 -9.77 -8.22 -8.94
C GLU A 69 -11.14 -7.54 -8.82
N ALA A 70 -11.60 -7.19 -7.61
CA ALA A 70 -12.83 -6.42 -7.41
C ALA A 70 -12.68 -4.96 -7.88
N GLY A 71 -11.44 -4.46 -7.96
CA GLY A 71 -11.09 -3.14 -8.47
C GLY A 71 -10.16 -2.41 -7.51
N LYS A 72 -9.35 -1.49 -8.05
CA LYS A 72 -8.56 -0.59 -7.21
C LYS A 72 -9.49 0.41 -6.51
N PRO A 73 -9.26 0.72 -5.22
CA PRO A 73 -10.02 1.73 -4.51
C PRO A 73 -9.86 3.09 -5.21
N ASP A 74 -10.96 3.82 -5.31
CA ASP A 74 -11.00 5.15 -5.93
C ASP A 74 -10.18 6.14 -5.09
N PRO A 75 -9.07 6.69 -5.63
CA PRO A 75 -8.22 7.61 -4.88
C PRO A 75 -8.96 8.85 -4.39
N ASN A 76 -10.06 9.25 -5.03
CA ASN A 76 -10.86 10.42 -4.65
C ASN A 76 -11.76 10.17 -3.43
N LYS A 77 -12.07 8.90 -3.14
CA LYS A 77 -12.91 8.50 -2.00
C LYS A 77 -12.09 8.16 -0.75
N ILE A 78 -10.77 8.07 -0.89
CA ILE A 78 -9.85 7.76 0.19
C ILE A 78 -9.46 9.06 0.92
N LYS A 79 -9.50 9.04 2.25
CA LYS A 79 -8.99 10.14 3.08
C LYS A 79 -7.46 10.07 3.15
N TRP A 80 -6.79 10.87 2.33
CA TRP A 80 -5.33 10.95 2.30
C TRP A 80 -4.79 11.88 3.38
N GLN A 81 -3.75 11.43 4.09
CA GLN A 81 -2.92 12.27 4.95
C GLN A 81 -1.52 12.32 4.34
N GLY A 82 -1.24 13.43 3.64
CA GLY A 82 -0.05 13.54 2.79
C GLY A 82 -0.04 12.47 1.70
N ASN A 83 0.96 11.59 1.74
CA ASN A 83 1.14 10.52 0.76
C ASN A 83 0.62 9.16 1.22
N ILE A 84 0.00 9.05 2.40
CA ILE A 84 -0.53 7.78 2.91
C ILE A 84 -2.00 7.87 3.25
N ALA A 85 -2.69 6.72 3.25
CA ALA A 85 -4.09 6.66 3.62
C ALA A 85 -4.50 5.28 4.15
N LEU A 86 -5.52 5.29 5.00
CA LEU A 86 -6.21 4.08 5.45
C LEU A 86 -7.39 3.83 4.51
N ILE A 87 -7.39 2.69 3.81
CA ILE A 87 -8.50 2.28 2.95
C ILE A 87 -9.56 1.56 3.78
N ASN A 88 -9.13 0.62 4.61
CA ASN A 88 -10.03 -0.22 5.39
C ASN A 88 -9.37 -0.68 6.68
N ARG A 89 -10.16 -0.82 7.74
CA ARG A 89 -9.75 -1.38 9.03
C ARG A 89 -10.73 -2.50 9.37
N ARG A 90 -10.20 -3.70 9.55
CA ARG A 90 -10.97 -4.90 9.90
C ARG A 90 -10.46 -5.44 11.22
N GLN A 91 -11.33 -5.49 12.22
CA GLN A 91 -11.02 -6.08 13.51
C GLN A 91 -11.79 -7.39 13.66
N LYS A 92 -11.11 -8.44 14.10
CA LYS A 92 -11.73 -9.69 14.50
C LYS A 92 -11.02 -10.23 15.72
N ASP A 93 -11.79 -10.44 16.79
CA ASP A 93 -11.26 -10.83 18.09
C ASP A 93 -10.14 -9.85 18.51
N ASP A 94 -8.98 -10.36 18.88
CA ASP A 94 -7.80 -9.57 19.27
C ASP A 94 -6.96 -9.10 18.06
N HIS A 95 -7.32 -9.46 16.84
CA HIS A 95 -6.54 -9.15 15.65
C HIS A 95 -7.14 -7.98 14.85
N THR A 96 -6.29 -7.04 14.46
CA THR A 96 -6.65 -5.96 13.55
C THR A 96 -5.82 -6.03 12.27
N TRP A 97 -6.50 -5.93 11.13
CA TRP A 97 -5.89 -5.83 9.81
C TRP A 97 -6.27 -4.52 9.15
N TYR A 98 -5.29 -3.90 8.53
CA TYR A 98 -5.41 -2.65 7.81
C TYR A 98 -5.14 -2.88 6.33
N ASP A 99 -5.95 -2.26 5.49
CA ASP A 99 -5.63 -2.08 4.08
C ASP A 99 -5.21 -0.62 3.91
N LEU A 100 -4.00 -0.41 3.42
CA LEU A 100 -3.32 0.89 3.40
C LEU A 100 -2.99 1.29 1.95
N ALA A 101 -2.99 2.58 1.68
CA ALA A 101 -2.55 3.14 0.40
C ALA A 101 -1.36 4.07 0.63
N MET A 102 -0.37 4.00 -0.26
CA MET A 102 0.77 4.91 -0.28
C MET A 102 0.98 5.46 -1.68
N ARG A 103 1.16 6.77 -1.80
CA ARG A 103 1.60 7.47 -3.01
C ARG A 103 3.11 7.58 -2.96
N GLU A 104 3.77 7.02 -3.95
CA GLU A 104 5.21 7.19 -4.14
C GLU A 104 5.45 7.58 -5.60
N ASN A 105 6.03 8.76 -5.81
CA ASN A 105 6.11 9.40 -7.12
C ASN A 105 4.69 9.50 -7.73
N ASP A 106 4.48 8.90 -8.92
CA ASP A 106 3.19 8.82 -9.61
C ASP A 106 2.48 7.47 -9.45
N LYS A 107 2.92 6.64 -8.50
CA LYS A 107 2.36 5.30 -8.27
C LYS A 107 1.61 5.25 -6.95
N ILE A 108 0.48 4.53 -6.97
CA ILE A 108 -0.26 4.19 -5.76
C ILE A 108 0.01 2.71 -5.45
N HIS A 109 0.67 2.49 -4.33
CA HIS A 109 0.88 1.20 -3.70
C HIS A 109 -0.28 0.90 -2.77
N ILE A 110 -0.75 -0.35 -2.79
CA ILE A 110 -1.81 -0.82 -1.90
C ILE A 110 -1.31 -2.02 -1.12
N TYR A 111 -1.34 -1.89 0.20
CA TYR A 111 -0.92 -2.91 1.14
C TYR A 111 -2.16 -3.54 1.77
N TYR A 112 -2.33 -4.84 1.57
CA TYR A 112 -3.48 -5.59 2.07
C TYR A 112 -3.11 -6.39 3.31
N GLY A 113 -4.01 -6.36 4.29
CA GLY A 113 -3.93 -7.14 5.52
C GLY A 113 -2.66 -6.89 6.33
N VAL A 114 -2.24 -5.62 6.39
CA VAL A 114 -1.19 -5.14 7.29
C VAL A 114 -1.67 -5.32 8.72
N THR A 115 -0.81 -5.82 9.61
CA THR A 115 -1.09 -5.98 11.04
C THR A 115 -0.43 -4.85 11.83
N ASP A 116 -0.85 -4.66 13.08
CA ASP A 116 -0.24 -3.77 14.08
C ASP A 116 1.31 -3.81 14.06
N SER A 117 1.89 -5.01 14.15
CA SER A 117 3.34 -5.24 14.09
C SER A 117 4.04 -4.77 12.80
N GLY A 118 3.29 -4.48 11.74
CA GLY A 118 3.81 -3.96 10.48
C GLY A 118 3.74 -2.44 10.34
N LEU A 119 3.12 -1.74 11.29
CA LEU A 119 2.95 -0.30 11.25
C LEU A 119 4.20 0.38 11.84
N ASN A 120 4.80 1.29 11.08
CA ASN A 120 5.81 2.21 11.60
C ASN A 120 5.12 3.45 12.20
N GLU A 121 5.92 4.35 12.78
CA GLU A 121 5.42 5.58 13.41
C GLU A 121 4.52 6.40 12.49
N THR A 122 4.87 6.51 11.20
CA THR A 122 4.07 7.25 10.21
C THR A 122 2.70 6.62 9.99
N TRP A 123 2.64 5.29 9.89
CA TRP A 123 1.38 4.56 9.74
C TRP A 123 0.53 4.56 11.02
N LEU A 124 1.17 4.49 12.19
CA LEU A 124 0.47 4.58 13.48
C LEU A 124 -0.22 5.93 13.64
N SER A 125 0.50 7.03 13.40
CA SER A 125 -0.08 8.38 13.48
C SER A 125 -1.23 8.59 12.48
N LEU A 126 -1.17 7.98 11.28
CA LEU A 126 -2.28 7.98 10.33
C LEU A 126 -3.52 7.28 10.91
N ILE A 127 -3.33 6.12 11.52
CA ILE A 127 -4.43 5.29 12.05
C ILE A 127 -5.08 5.96 13.26
N GLU A 128 -4.31 6.57 14.14
CA GLU A 128 -4.81 7.36 15.27
C GLU A 128 -5.71 8.50 14.77
N GLN A 129 -5.19 9.34 13.86
CA GLN A 129 -5.96 10.45 13.29
C GLN A 129 -7.21 10.00 12.51
N SER A 130 -7.15 8.83 11.87
CA SER A 130 -8.30 8.26 11.15
C SER A 130 -9.34 7.66 12.10
N GLY A 131 -8.94 7.31 13.33
CA GLY A 131 -9.81 6.77 14.38
C GLY A 131 -10.48 7.83 15.25
N GLU A 132 -9.91 9.03 15.37
CA GLU A 132 -10.48 10.17 16.13
C GLU A 132 -11.66 10.86 15.41
N SER A 133 -12.04 10.39 14.22
CA SER A 133 -13.13 10.97 13.42
C SER A 133 -14.51 10.32 13.66
N GLU A 134 -14.70 9.59 14.76
CA GLU A 134 -15.95 8.89 15.08
C GLU A 134 -16.78 9.61 16.15
#